data_AF-A0A7C6F078-F1
#
_entry.id   AF-A0A7C6F078-F1
#
_cell.length_a   1.000
_cell.length_b   1.000
_cell.length_c   1.000
_cell.angle_alpha   90.00
_cell.angle_beta   90.00
_cell.angle_gamma   90.00
#
_symmetry.space_group_name_H-M   'P 1'
#
loop_
_entity.id
_entity.type
_entity.pdbx_description
1 polymer ?
#
loop_
_entity_poly.entity_id
_entity_poly.type
_entity_poly.pdbx_seq_one_letter_code
_entity_poly.pdbx_strand_id
1 'polypeptide(L)'
;MQASREILGAEGPLAHHIPGFAPRQAQQEMAEAVEQAIANSSLLIAEAGTGTGKTFAYLVPALLSGEKVIISTGTKNLQDQLF
;
A
#
# COMPACT_ATOMS: atom_id res chain seq x y z
N MET A 1 -8.41 -2.42 -14.32
CA MET A 1 -7.57 -1.22 -14.13
C MET A 1 -6.92 -1.35 -12.77
N GLN A 2 -5.61 -1.13 -12.66
CA GLN A 2 -4.86 -1.29 -11.41
C GLN A 2 -4.68 0.08 -10.76
N ALA A 3 -5.73 0.53 -10.07
CA ALA A 3 -5.81 1.88 -9.53
C ALA A 3 -4.69 2.16 -8.52
N SER A 4 -4.27 1.15 -7.74
CA SER A 4 -3.19 1.31 -6.77
C SER A 4 -1.84 1.62 -7.44
N ARG A 5 -1.55 1.00 -8.59
CA ARG A 5 -0.31 1.23 -9.34
C ARG A 5 -0.22 2.66 -9.83
N GLU A 6 -1.31 3.17 -10.40
CA GLU A 6 -1.41 4.53 -10.92
C GLU A 6 -1.26 5.55 -9.79
N ILE A 7 -1.89 5.29 -8.64
CA ILE A 7 -1.79 6.17 -7.47
C ILE A 7 -0.36 6.27 -6.94
N LEU A 8 0.38 5.15 -6.97
CA LEU A 8 1.79 5.04 -6.57
C LEU A 8 2.77 5.30 -7.72
N GLY A 9 2.27 5.77 -8.87
CA GLY A 9 3.06 6.08 -10.06
C GLY A 9 3.79 7.42 -9.98
N ALA A 10 4.67 7.67 -10.95
CA ALA A 10 5.43 8.93 -11.05
C ALA A 10 4.53 10.16 -11.21
N GLU A 11 3.39 9.97 -11.88
CA GLU A 11 2.37 11.00 -12.09
C GLU A 11 1.16 10.81 -11.15
N GLY A 12 1.29 9.96 -10.12
CA GLY A 12 0.23 9.69 -9.17
C GLY A 12 0.04 10.83 -8.15
N PRO A 13 -1.10 10.89 -7.44
CA PRO A 13 -1.35 11.92 -6.44
C PRO A 13 -0.32 11.93 -5.31
N LEU A 14 0.29 10.79 -4.95
CA LEU A 14 1.35 10.77 -3.93
C LEU A 14 2.61 11.50 -4.41
N ALA A 15 3.00 11.32 -5.66
CA ALA A 15 4.14 12.04 -6.24
C ALA A 15 3.90 13.56 -6.29
N HIS A 16 2.66 13.97 -6.54
CA HIS A 16 2.28 15.38 -6.58
C HIS A 16 2.22 16.06 -5.20
N HIS A 17 1.87 15.32 -4.15
CA HIS A 17 1.58 15.90 -2.83
C HIS A 17 2.63 15.61 -1.75
N ILE A 18 3.50 14.62 -1.96
CA ILE A 18 4.51 14.22 -0.97
C ILE A 18 5.90 14.60 -1.52
N PRO A 19 6.53 15.65 -0.98
CA PRO A 19 7.88 16.03 -1.38
C PRO A 19 8.87 14.87 -1.23
N GLY A 20 9.64 14.59 -2.28
CA GLY A 20 10.62 13.51 -2.29
C GLY A 20 10.03 12.10 -2.43
N PHE A 21 8.72 11.98 -2.71
CA PHE A 21 8.16 10.71 -3.13
C PHE A 21 8.80 10.27 -4.45
N ALA A 22 9.28 9.03 -4.47
CA ALA A 22 9.80 8.38 -5.66
C ALA A 22 9.08 7.02 -5.80
N PRO A 23 8.45 6.75 -6.97
CA PRO A 23 7.84 5.47 -7.23
C PRO A 23 8.85 4.33 -7.07
N ARG A 24 8.41 3.22 -6.47
CA ARG A 24 9.21 2.01 -6.31
C ARG A 24 8.46 0.83 -6.91
N GLN A 25 9.10 0.10 -7.82
CA GLN A 25 8.47 -1.04 -8.49
C GLN A 25 7.94 -2.08 -7.49
N ALA A 26 8.74 -2.47 -6.51
CA ALA A 26 8.31 -3.43 -5.48
C ALA A 26 7.12 -2.93 -4.63
N GLN A 27 6.99 -1.62 -4.42
CA GLN A 27 5.84 -1.02 -3.73
C GLN A 27 4.57 -1.17 -4.56
N GLN A 28 4.66 -0.88 -5.86
CA GLN A 28 3.56 -0.99 -6.81
C GLN A 28 3.12 -2.44 -6.97
N GLU A 29 4.06 -3.37 -7.14
CA GLU A 29 3.77 -4.81 -7.24
C GLU A 29 3.08 -5.35 -5.99
N MET A 30 3.54 -4.96 -4.80
CA MET A 30 2.88 -5.34 -3.55
C MET A 30 1.47 -4.74 -3.47
N ALA A 31 1.29 -3.47 -3.84
CA ALA A 31 -0.01 -2.81 -3.80
C ALA A 31 -1.02 -3.47 -4.73
N GLU A 32 -0.60 -3.83 -5.93
CA GLU A 32 -1.39 -4.59 -6.88
C GLU A 32 -1.78 -5.98 -6.35
N ALA A 33 -0.85 -6.69 -5.72
CA ALA A 33 -1.13 -7.99 -5.13
C ALA A 33 -2.16 -7.87 -3.99
N VAL A 34 -2.04 -6.83 -3.15
CA VAL A 34 -3.00 -6.56 -2.07
C VAL A 34 -4.37 -6.17 -2.65
N GLU A 35 -4.42 -5.31 -3.67
CA GLU A 35 -5.66 -4.93 -4.38
C GLU A 35 -6.40 -6.17 -4.89
N GLN A 36 -5.67 -7.08 -5.56
CA GLN A 36 -6.24 -8.33 -6.06
C GLN A 36 -6.70 -9.26 -4.94
N ALA A 37 -5.95 -9.33 -3.84
CA ALA A 37 -6.32 -10.17 -2.70
C ALA A 37 -7.60 -9.70 -2.01
N ILE A 38 -7.75 -8.38 -1.84
CA ILE A 38 -8.98 -7.77 -1.30
C ILE A 38 -10.15 -8.05 -2.26
N ALA A 39 -10.00 -7.72 -3.55
CA ALA A 39 -11.06 -7.89 -4.54
C ALA A 39 -11.55 -9.34 -4.68
N ASN A 40 -10.65 -10.31 -4.51
CA ASN A 40 -10.95 -11.73 -4.61
C ASN A 40 -11.27 -12.39 -3.25
N SER A 41 -11.26 -11.63 -2.15
CA SER A 41 -11.38 -12.17 -0.78
C SER A 41 -10.42 -13.34 -0.51
N SER A 42 -9.18 -13.23 -0.97
CA SER A 42 -8.18 -14.30 -0.93
C SER A 42 -7.03 -13.99 0.04
N LEU A 43 -6.25 -15.02 0.38
CA LEU A 43 -5.07 -14.89 1.23
C LEU A 43 -3.85 -14.52 0.39
N LEU A 44 -3.12 -13.48 0.82
CA LEU A 44 -1.82 -13.09 0.27
C LEU A 44 -0.75 -13.18 1.36
N ILE A 45 0.38 -13.79 1.01
CA ILE A 45 1.62 -13.72 1.80
C ILE A 45 2.61 -12.93 0.96
N ALA A 46 3.11 -11.81 1.49
CA ALA A 46 4.07 -10.95 0.82
C ALA A 46 5.23 -10.62 1.76
N GLU A 47 6.45 -10.72 1.25
CA GLU A 47 7.65 -10.24 1.94
C GLU A 47 8.05 -8.88 1.40
N ALA A 48 8.21 -7.90 2.30
CA ALA A 48 8.65 -6.56 1.93
C ALA A 48 9.75 -6.08 2.89
N GLY A 49 10.94 -5.88 2.33
CA GLY A 49 12.09 -5.35 3.07
C GLY A 49 11.86 -3.94 3.62
N THR A 50 12.79 -3.49 4.46
CA THR A 50 12.83 -2.10 4.94
C THR A 50 13.05 -1.14 3.76
N GLY A 51 12.31 -0.02 3.72
CA GLY A 51 12.44 0.98 2.65
C GLY A 51 11.62 0.70 1.40
N THR A 52 11.01 -0.48 1.25
CA THR A 52 10.11 -0.80 0.13
C THR A 52 8.87 0.11 0.07
N GLY A 53 8.50 0.76 1.18
CA GLY A 53 7.28 1.56 1.25
C GLY A 53 6.03 0.71 1.50
N LYS A 54 6.19 -0.42 2.22
CA LYS A 54 5.14 -1.40 2.55
C LYS A 54 3.86 -0.77 3.10
N THR A 55 3.98 0.31 3.88
CA THR A 55 2.84 1.00 4.48
C THR A 55 1.88 1.53 3.44
N PHE A 56 2.35 2.32 2.47
CA PHE A 56 1.47 2.78 1.38
C PHE A 56 1.04 1.63 0.46
N ALA A 57 1.88 0.59 0.32
CA ALA A 57 1.53 -0.56 -0.51
C ALA A 57 0.28 -1.29 -0.02
N TYR A 58 0.06 -1.43 1.30
CA TYR A 58 -1.19 -1.99 1.81
C TYR A 58 -2.29 -0.93 2.07
N LEU A 59 -1.93 0.32 2.37
CA LEU A 59 -2.93 1.36 2.69
C LEU A 59 -3.70 1.84 1.47
N VAL A 60 -3.04 2.06 0.32
CA VAL A 60 -3.70 2.54 -0.90
C VAL A 60 -4.83 1.59 -1.33
N PRO A 61 -4.59 0.29 -1.56
CA PRO A 61 -5.66 -0.63 -1.93
C PRO A 61 -6.70 -0.83 -0.81
N ALA A 62 -6.29 -0.78 0.46
CA ALA A 62 -7.23 -0.86 1.60
C ALA A 62 -8.20 0.33 1.67
N LEU A 63 -7.74 1.54 1.33
CA LEU A 63 -8.60 2.73 1.28
C LEU A 63 -9.50 2.71 0.04
N LEU A 64 -8.96 2.28 -1.11
CA LEU A 64 -9.71 2.18 -2.35
C LEU A 64 -10.81 1.13 -2.32
N SER A 65 -10.70 0.08 -1.49
CA SER A 65 -11.72 -0.96 -1.40
C SER A 65 -13.07 -0.43 -0.89
N GLY A 66 -13.06 0.68 -0.14
CA GLY A 66 -14.26 1.20 0.52
C GLY A 66 -14.80 0.31 1.65
N GLU A 67 -14.05 -0.74 2.02
CA GLU A 67 -14.44 -1.69 3.06
C GLU A 67 -13.91 -1.26 4.44
N LYS A 68 -14.43 -1.88 5.49
CA LYS A 68 -13.84 -1.76 6.83
C LYS A 68 -12.60 -2.63 6.90
N VAL A 69 -11.43 -2.01 6.95
CA VAL A 69 -10.13 -2.69 7.02
C VAL A 69 -9.54 -2.60 8.42
N ILE A 70 -9.04 -3.73 8.95
CA ILE A 70 -8.26 -3.79 10.19
C ILE A 70 -6.79 -4.00 9.83
N ILE A 71 -5.93 -3.13 10.34
CA ILE A 71 -4.47 -3.24 10.19
C ILE A 71 -3.88 -3.65 11.53
N SER A 72 -3.24 -4.81 11.58
CA SER A 72 -2.57 -5.34 12.77
C SER A 72 -1.06 -5.28 12.59
N THR A 73 -0.35 -4.87 13.64
CA THR A 73 1.12 -4.75 13.63
C THR A 73 1.71 -5.12 14.99
N GLY A 74 2.99 -5.48 15.01
CA GLY A 74 3.60 -6.20 16.13
C GLY A 74 3.86 -5.39 17.40
N THR A 75 3.88 -4.06 17.36
CA THR A 75 4.15 -3.21 18.55
C THR A 75 3.34 -1.92 18.54
N LYS A 76 3.18 -1.30 19.71
CA LYS A 76 2.50 -0.01 19.85
C LYS A 76 3.20 1.09 19.04
N ASN A 77 4.52 1.18 19.09
CA ASN A 77 5.27 2.17 18.31
C ASN A 77 5.03 2.03 16.79
N LEU A 78 4.83 0.81 16.28
CA LEU A 78 4.48 0.59 14.87
C LEU A 78 3.03 0.97 14.56
N GLN A 79 2.12 0.90 15.54
CA GLN A 79 0.75 1.42 15.42
C GLN A 79 0.77 2.95 15.39
N ASP A 80 1.56 3.58 16.27
CA ASP A 80 1.71 5.03 16.35
C ASP A 80 2.36 5.62 15.08
N GLN A 81 3.03 4.82 14.24
CA GLN A 81 3.51 5.26 12.92
C GLN A 81 2.40 5.36 11.87
N LEU A 82 1.23 4.77 12.12
CA LEU A 82 0.07 4.80 11.23
C LEU A 82 -0.97 5.86 11.61
N PHE A 83 -0.92 6.35 12.85
CA PHE A 83 -1.78 7.39 13.41
C PHE A 83 -1.08 8.76 13.41
#